data_AF-A0AB74TZJ3-F1
#
_entry.id   AF-A0AB74TZJ3-F1
#
_cell.length_a   1.000
_cell.length_b   1.000
_cell.length_c   1.000
_cell.angle_alpha   90.00
_cell.angle_beta   90.00
_cell.angle_gamma   90.00
#
_symmetry.space_group_name_H-M   'P 1'
#
loop_
_entity.id
_entity.type
_entity.pdbx_description
1 polymer ?
#
loop_
_entity_poly.entity_id
_entity_poly.type
_entity_poly.pdbx_seq_one_letter_code
_entity_poly.pdbx_strand_id
1 'polypeptide(L)'
;MKYFDIELVIEIHDIIIDQSGGLPGIKDKGQLESVLCHIQNDIYYPTFIDKLTHLVHSIIMFHMFNDGNKRTSIALGAHFLNINYYVYCTDSFLKFMEDIVVQVADNQIDKQELKQIITEIIT
;
A
#
# COMPACT_ATOMS: atom_id res chain seq x y z
N MET A 1 -11.46 8.06 10.29
CA MET A 1 -10.60 7.58 9.20
C MET A 1 -11.48 6.92 8.15
N LYS A 2 -11.21 7.18 6.88
CA LYS A 2 -11.93 6.59 5.75
C LYS A 2 -11.14 5.40 5.22
N TYR A 3 -11.85 4.36 4.83
CA TYR A 3 -11.30 3.16 4.21
C TYR A 3 -12.01 2.89 2.89
N PHE A 4 -11.51 1.93 2.14
CA PHE A 4 -12.06 1.47 0.88
C PHE A 4 -12.24 -0.06 0.92
N ASP A 5 -13.14 -0.54 0.08
CA ASP A 5 -13.46 -1.96 -0.04
C ASP A 5 -12.49 -2.67 -0.99
N ILE A 6 -12.64 -3.98 -1.10
CA ILE A 6 -11.77 -4.80 -1.94
C ILE A 6 -12.04 -4.55 -3.43
N GLU A 7 -13.27 -4.20 -3.79
CA GLU A 7 -13.65 -3.87 -5.15
C GLU A 7 -12.80 -2.71 -5.69
N LEU A 8 -12.65 -1.63 -4.92
CA LEU A 8 -11.77 -0.52 -5.29
C LEU A 8 -10.30 -0.95 -5.39
N VAL A 9 -9.85 -1.84 -4.51
CA VAL A 9 -8.47 -2.33 -4.56
C VAL A 9 -8.18 -3.08 -5.85
N ILE A 10 -9.13 -3.91 -6.28
CA ILE A 10 -9.05 -4.67 -7.52
C ILE A 10 -9.08 -3.72 -8.71
N GLU A 11 -9.98 -2.74 -8.71
CA GLU A 11 -10.06 -1.72 -9.76
C GLU A 11 -8.73 -0.95 -9.90
N ILE A 12 -8.14 -0.51 -8.80
CA ILE A 12 -6.84 0.18 -8.80
C ILE A 12 -5.75 -0.76 -9.34
N HIS A 13 -5.74 -2.04 -8.97
CA HIS A 13 -4.78 -3.01 -9.51
C HIS A 13 -4.94 -3.20 -11.02
N ASP A 14 -6.17 -3.38 -11.50
CA ASP A 14 -6.46 -3.60 -12.91
C ASP A 14 -6.04 -2.38 -13.75
N ILE A 15 -6.30 -1.15 -13.28
CA ILE A 15 -5.83 0.08 -13.91
C ILE A 15 -4.29 0.10 -14.01
N ILE A 16 -3.60 -0.29 -12.93
CA ILE A 16 -2.13 -0.35 -12.91
C ILE A 16 -1.61 -1.36 -13.95
N ILE A 17 -2.20 -2.55 -14.03
CA ILE A 17 -1.80 -3.57 -15.00
C ILE A 17 -2.09 -3.13 -16.44
N ASP A 18 -3.24 -2.51 -16.70
CA ASP A 18 -3.60 -2.00 -18.02
C ASP A 18 -2.60 -0.93 -18.51
N GLN A 19 -2.20 -0.02 -17.63
CA GLN A 19 -1.30 1.07 -17.98
C GLN A 19 0.17 0.67 -18.09
N SER A 20 0.63 -0.24 -17.23
CA SER A 20 2.06 -0.51 -17.07
C SER A 20 2.48 -1.93 -17.47
N GLY A 21 1.52 -2.78 -17.85
CA GLY A 21 1.74 -4.17 -18.21
C GLY A 21 2.05 -5.07 -17.00
N GLY A 22 1.90 -6.37 -17.23
CA GLY A 22 2.09 -7.42 -16.23
C GLY A 22 1.00 -8.49 -16.31
N LEU A 23 1.05 -9.46 -15.41
CA LEU A 23 0.03 -10.49 -15.31
C LEU A 23 -1.17 -10.00 -14.49
N PRO A 24 -2.40 -10.00 -15.05
CA PRO A 24 -3.60 -9.64 -14.30
C PRO A 24 -3.95 -10.72 -13.27
N GLY A 25 -4.78 -10.34 -12.29
CA GLY A 25 -5.40 -11.27 -11.36
C GLY A 25 -4.82 -11.25 -9.94
N ILE A 26 -5.68 -11.63 -9.02
CA ILE A 26 -5.44 -11.69 -7.58
C ILE A 26 -4.94 -13.09 -7.24
N LYS A 27 -3.90 -13.16 -6.40
CA LYS A 27 -3.33 -14.43 -5.95
C LYS A 27 -4.11 -15.02 -4.78
N ASP A 28 -4.43 -14.21 -3.78
CA ASP A 28 -5.21 -14.60 -2.62
C ASP A 28 -6.15 -13.47 -2.18
N LYS A 29 -7.42 -13.60 -2.55
CA LYS A 29 -8.47 -12.63 -2.19
C LYS A 29 -8.71 -12.58 -0.69
N GLY A 30 -8.70 -13.72 0.00
CA GLY A 30 -8.97 -13.79 1.43
C GLY A 30 -7.85 -13.13 2.26
N GLN A 31 -6.60 -13.27 1.83
CA GLN A 31 -5.48 -12.58 2.45
C GLN A 31 -5.56 -11.06 2.26
N LEU A 32 -6.00 -10.60 1.09
CA LEU A 32 -6.23 -9.19 0.81
C LEU A 32 -7.35 -8.61 1.69
N GLU A 33 -8.49 -9.28 1.80
CA GLU A 33 -9.60 -8.90 2.70
C GLU A 33 -9.14 -8.82 4.16
N SER A 34 -8.31 -9.78 4.59
CA SER A 34 -7.73 -9.81 5.93
C SER A 34 -6.86 -8.58 6.22
N VAL A 35 -6.01 -8.16 5.26
CA VAL A 35 -5.22 -6.93 5.40
C VAL A 35 -6.10 -5.69 5.51
N LEU A 36 -7.13 -5.56 4.67
CA LEU A 36 -8.07 -4.42 4.71
C LEU A 36 -8.87 -4.38 6.02
N CYS A 37 -9.17 -5.53 6.62
CA CYS A 37 -9.75 -5.62 7.95
C CYS A 37 -8.73 -5.23 9.04
N HIS A 38 -7.50 -5.75 8.96
CA HIS A 38 -6.47 -5.50 9.96
C HIS A 38 -6.06 -4.03 10.07
N ILE A 39 -5.95 -3.28 8.97
CA ILE A 39 -5.67 -1.85 9.04
C ILE A 39 -6.76 -1.06 9.79
N GLN A 40 -7.94 -1.63 10.03
CA GLN A 40 -8.99 -0.99 10.83
C GLN A 40 -8.82 -1.24 12.34
N ASN A 41 -7.92 -2.14 12.74
CA ASN A 41 -7.70 -2.49 14.14
C ASN A 41 -6.76 -1.49 14.84
N ASP A 42 -7.34 -0.62 15.66
CA ASP A 42 -6.63 0.43 16.40
C ASP A 42 -5.74 -0.09 17.54
N ILE A 43 -5.90 -1.36 17.98
CA ILE A 43 -5.02 -1.95 18.99
C ILE A 43 -3.65 -2.27 18.38
N TYR A 44 -3.63 -2.83 17.17
CA TYR A 44 -2.38 -3.19 16.48
C TYR A 44 -1.81 -2.05 15.64
N TYR A 45 -2.68 -1.20 15.07
CA TYR A 45 -2.29 -0.09 14.20
C TYR A 45 -2.92 1.21 14.74
N PRO A 46 -2.40 1.78 15.83
CA PRO A 46 -3.06 2.90 16.52
C PRO A 46 -3.05 4.21 15.74
N THR A 47 -2.09 4.41 14.82
CA THR A 47 -1.97 5.67 14.06
C THR A 47 -2.25 5.47 12.57
N PHE A 48 -2.53 6.57 11.86
CA PHE A 48 -2.66 6.54 10.40
C PHE A 48 -1.39 5.99 9.73
N ILE A 49 -0.21 6.39 10.21
CA ILE A 49 1.08 5.90 9.72
C ILE A 49 1.20 4.38 9.89
N ASP A 50 0.80 3.83 11.04
CA ASP A 50 0.82 2.38 11.26
C ASP A 50 -0.03 1.63 10.23
N LYS A 51 -1.20 2.17 9.91
CA LYS A 51 -2.14 1.59 8.96
C LYS A 51 -1.65 1.71 7.52
N LEU A 52 -1.14 2.87 7.13
CA LEU A 52 -0.55 3.10 5.81
C LEU A 52 0.67 2.18 5.60
N THR A 53 1.55 2.10 6.60
CA THR A 53 2.71 1.20 6.57
C THR A 53 2.28 -0.25 6.43
N HIS A 54 1.31 -0.69 7.21
CA HIS A 54 0.83 -2.06 7.13
C HIS A 54 0.19 -2.39 5.79
N LEU A 55 -0.60 -1.47 5.22
CA LEU A 55 -1.18 -1.61 3.88
C LEU A 55 -0.08 -1.81 2.84
N VAL A 56 0.85 -0.86 2.72
CA VAL A 56 1.92 -0.90 1.71
C VAL A 56 2.76 -2.17 1.85
N HIS A 57 3.27 -2.43 3.06
CA HIS A 57 4.11 -3.58 3.34
C HIS A 57 3.42 -4.90 2.99
N SER A 58 2.15 -5.05 3.36
CA SER A 58 1.45 -6.33 3.18
C SER A 58 1.13 -6.62 1.73
N ILE A 59 0.77 -5.61 0.93
CA ILE A 59 0.55 -5.80 -0.51
C ILE A 59 1.83 -6.32 -1.19
N ILE A 60 3.00 -5.78 -0.81
CA ILE A 60 4.30 -6.19 -1.35
C ILE A 60 4.67 -7.59 -0.85
N MET A 61 4.78 -7.77 0.47
CA MET A 61 5.38 -8.96 1.07
C MET A 61 4.52 -10.20 0.98
N PHE A 62 3.20 -10.05 0.86
CA PHE A 62 2.30 -11.18 0.67
C PHE A 62 2.01 -11.50 -0.80
N HIS A 63 2.53 -10.71 -1.74
CA HIS A 63 2.32 -10.89 -3.18
C HIS A 63 0.84 -11.07 -3.52
N MET A 64 0.00 -10.11 -3.11
CA MET A 64 -1.47 -10.18 -3.21
C MET A 64 -1.98 -10.41 -4.65
N PHE A 65 -1.20 -10.00 -5.64
CA PHE A 65 -1.51 -10.10 -7.05
C PHE A 65 -0.46 -10.91 -7.81
N ASN A 66 -0.83 -11.42 -8.98
CA ASN A 66 0.06 -12.16 -9.87
C ASN A 66 1.26 -11.32 -10.31
N ASP A 67 1.04 -10.03 -10.56
CA ASP A 67 2.06 -9.02 -10.83
C ASP A 67 1.55 -7.65 -10.34
N GLY A 68 2.41 -6.63 -10.36
CA GLY A 68 2.02 -5.26 -10.05
C GLY A 68 2.08 -4.88 -8.58
N ASN A 69 2.34 -5.83 -7.66
CA ASN A 69 2.28 -5.63 -6.19
C ASN A 69 2.95 -4.33 -5.70
N LYS A 70 4.17 -4.04 -6.14
CA LYS A 70 4.87 -2.79 -5.79
C LYS A 70 4.13 -1.54 -6.27
N ARG A 71 3.75 -1.51 -7.55
CA ARG A 71 3.02 -0.39 -8.17
C ARG A 71 1.65 -0.19 -7.52
N THR A 72 0.93 -1.28 -7.28
CA THR A 72 -0.36 -1.29 -6.60
C THR A 72 -0.25 -0.84 -5.14
N SER A 73 0.80 -1.24 -4.41
CA SER A 73 1.01 -0.77 -3.03
C SER A 73 1.21 0.75 -2.95
N ILE A 74 1.92 1.34 -3.93
CA ILE A 74 2.09 2.79 -4.02
C ILE A 74 0.76 3.47 -4.32
N ALA A 75 0.03 2.97 -5.33
CA ALA A 75 -1.26 3.52 -5.73
C ALA A 75 -2.30 3.48 -4.60
N LEU A 76 -2.38 2.36 -3.87
CA LEU A 76 -3.25 2.21 -2.72
C LEU A 76 -2.82 3.10 -1.55
N GLY A 77 -1.52 3.24 -1.30
CA GLY A 77 -0.99 4.16 -0.30
C GLY A 77 -1.36 5.62 -0.60
N ALA A 78 -1.16 6.05 -1.85
CA ALA A 78 -1.54 7.36 -2.33
C ALA A 78 -3.06 7.60 -2.25
N HIS A 79 -3.87 6.62 -2.64
CA HIS A 79 -5.32 6.69 -2.48
C HIS A 79 -5.72 6.83 -1.01
N PHE A 80 -5.09 6.06 -0.10
CA PHE A 80 -5.37 6.10 1.33
C PHE A 80 -5.02 7.45 1.96
N LEU A 81 -3.93 8.09 1.52
CA LEU A 81 -3.56 9.46 1.87
C LEU A 81 -4.63 10.45 1.42
N ASN A 82 -5.03 10.39 0.14
CA ASN A 82 -6.00 11.31 -0.45
C ASN A 82 -7.34 11.30 0.27
N ILE A 83 -7.92 10.13 0.52
CA ILE A 83 -9.25 10.03 1.15
C ILE A 83 -9.22 10.43 2.64
N ASN A 84 -8.04 10.44 3.26
CA ASN A 84 -7.82 10.85 4.65
C ASN A 84 -7.21 12.24 4.80
N TYR A 85 -7.31 13.09 3.76
CA TYR A 85 -6.92 14.50 3.80
C TYR A 85 -5.41 14.77 3.88
N TYR A 86 -4.58 13.81 3.46
CA TYR A 86 -3.11 13.93 3.34
C TYR A 86 -2.66 14.25 1.90
N VAL A 87 -3.47 14.99 1.14
CA VAL A 87 -3.19 15.30 -0.28
C VAL A 87 -1.87 16.07 -0.44
N TYR A 88 -1.50 16.90 0.54
CA TYR A 88 -0.30 17.75 0.49
C TYR A 88 1.03 16.99 0.38
N CYS A 89 1.07 15.71 0.80
CA CYS A 89 2.28 14.88 0.75
C CYS A 89 2.17 13.73 -0.26
N THR A 90 1.08 13.65 -1.04
CA THR A 90 0.84 12.54 -1.95
C THR A 90 1.86 12.49 -3.10
N ASP A 91 2.24 13.64 -3.66
CA ASP A 91 3.27 13.69 -4.73
C ASP A 91 4.65 13.27 -4.21
N SER A 92 5.03 13.72 -3.01
CA SER A 92 6.26 13.29 -2.35
C SER A 92 6.23 11.79 -2.08
N PHE A 93 5.11 11.28 -1.58
CA PHE A 93 4.92 9.85 -1.34
C PHE A 93 5.09 9.03 -2.61
N LEU A 94 4.40 9.38 -3.71
CA LEU A 94 4.55 8.70 -4.99
C LEU A 94 6.02 8.65 -5.43
N LYS A 95 6.70 9.79 -5.39
CA LYS A 95 8.09 9.92 -5.83
C LYS A 95 9.08 9.10 -4.99
N PHE A 96 9.03 9.23 -3.66
CA PHE A 96 9.99 8.54 -2.80
C PHE A 96 9.72 7.05 -2.72
N MET A 97 8.46 6.63 -2.82
CA MET A 97 8.10 5.23 -2.64
C MET A 97 8.53 4.33 -3.80
N GLU A 98 8.77 4.86 -5.01
CA GLU A 98 9.21 4.08 -6.18
C GLU A 98 10.44 3.21 -5.89
N ASP A 99 11.47 3.77 -5.25
CA ASP A 99 12.69 3.04 -4.88
C ASP A 99 12.52 2.24 -3.59
N ILE A 100 11.75 2.75 -2.63
CA ILE A 100 11.58 2.14 -1.32
C ILE A 100 10.84 0.81 -1.41
N VAL A 101 9.79 0.70 -2.24
CA VAL A 101 9.04 -0.56 -2.37
C VAL A 101 9.87 -1.68 -3.01
N VAL A 102 10.90 -1.36 -3.78
CA VAL A 102 11.86 -2.33 -4.31
C VAL A 102 12.70 -2.90 -3.16
N GLN A 103 13.26 -2.02 -2.34
CA GLN A 103 14.06 -2.41 -1.18
C GLN A 103 13.25 -3.20 -0.14
N VAL A 104 11.96 -2.86 0.05
CA VAL A 104 11.04 -3.65 0.89
C VAL A 104 10.86 -5.05 0.31
N ALA A 105 10.59 -5.17 -0.99
CA ALA A 105 10.41 -6.47 -1.65
C ALA A 105 11.67 -7.36 -1.56
N ASP A 106 12.85 -6.74 -1.58
CA ASP A 106 14.14 -7.41 -1.46
C ASP A 106 14.58 -7.65 0.00
N ASN A 107 13.71 -7.35 0.98
CA ASN A 107 13.97 -7.44 2.42
C ASN A 107 15.17 -6.60 2.92
N GLN A 108 15.50 -5.53 2.19
CA GLN A 108 16.53 -4.56 2.60
C GLN A 108 15.97 -3.49 3.53
N ILE A 109 14.66 -3.23 3.45
CA ILE A 109 13.92 -2.34 4.35
C ILE A 109 12.85 -3.18 5.04
N ASP A 110 12.92 -3.27 6.36
CA ASP A 110 11.90 -3.96 7.15
C ASP A 110 10.66 -3.08 7.41
N LYS A 111 9.64 -3.66 8.04
CA LYS A 111 8.37 -2.94 8.32
C LYS A 111 8.56 -1.73 9.25
N GLN A 112 9.52 -1.79 10.17
CA GLN A 112 9.78 -0.70 11.11
C GLN A 112 10.54 0.44 10.42
N GLU A 113 11.54 0.12 9.60
CA GLU A 113 12.26 1.08 8.77
C GLU A 113 11.32 1.75 7.76
N LEU A 114 10.45 0.96 7.10
CA LEU A 114 9.42 1.50 6.22
C LEU A 114 8.51 2.50 6.94
N LYS A 115 8.13 2.21 8.19
CA LYS A 115 7.32 3.13 9.00
C LYS A 115 8.03 4.47 9.21
N GLN A 116 9.33 4.44 9.50
CA GLN A 116 10.12 5.65 9.72
C GLN A 116 10.19 6.49 8.44
N ILE A 117 10.46 5.85 7.31
CA ILE A 117 10.52 6.51 5.99
C ILE A 117 9.17 7.13 5.63
N ILE A 118 8.06 6.37 5.77
CA ILE A 118 6.72 6.90 5.52
C ILE A 118 6.41 8.09 6.44
N THR A 119 6.84 8.05 7.70
CA THR A 119 6.66 9.17 8.63
C THR A 119 7.33 10.42 8.07
N GLU A 120 8.62 10.34 7.71
CA GLU A 120 9.39 11.46 7.17
C GLU A 120 8.83 12.03 5.87
N ILE A 121 8.18 11.21 5.03
CA ILE A 121 7.56 11.64 3.79
C ILE A 121 6.29 12.48 4.04
N ILE A 122 5.52 12.16 5.08
CA ILE A 122 4.17 12.72 5.26
C ILE A 122 4.06 13.78 6.37
N THR A 123 5.11 13.96 7.17
CA THR A 123 5.24 15.04 8.19
C THR A 123 6.19 16.11 7.72
#